data_AF-A0AAN8G816-F1
#
_entry.id   AF-A0AAN8G816-F1
#
_cell.length_a   1.000
_cell.length_b   1.000
_cell.length_c   1.000
_cell.angle_alpha   90.00
_cell.angle_beta   90.00
_cell.angle_gamma   90.00
#
_symmetry.space_group_name_H-M   'P 1'
#
loop_
_entity.id
_entity.type
_entity.pdbx_description
1 polymer ?
#
loop_
_entity_poly.entity_id
_entity_poly.type
_entity_poly.pdbx_seq_one_letter_code
_entity_poly.pdbx_strand_id
1 'polypeptide(L)'
;MFSVLMHQRLRPTATVRGRCEVIVMKTWTRYLLLCISILLYGWLFHNDFSDERLDEAEAPLSISGNLFPRASISFEEGIHKFNPPECAMHSCFDYTKCTSKLKVFVYPDIDDLPPSEVYRKILTAIRESKYFVSDPKDACLFIVSVDTIDRDKISENYVREVDRYISSLPVEVWNKGMNHIIFNLYHGTFPDYSDHNLGFNTMKAMIARASPSLQNYRFDYDISFPLFHKEHPLRSSLEQDVAFKTTDQYIVSFKGKRYVYGIGSETRDSLHHLHNGETVAMVTTCRHNNDWKAHQDARCESDNEVYDKWDYEMMMANSTFCLTPRGRRLGSFRHRGRILPPCVLRRII
;
A
#
# COMPACT_ATOMS: atom_id res chain seq x y z
N MET A 1 31.55 56.50 25.53
CA MET A 1 31.80 57.93 25.28
C MET A 1 33.06 58.03 24.41
N PHE A 2 33.03 58.86 23.37
CA PHE A 2 34.08 59.01 22.36
C PHE A 2 35.46 59.41 22.92
N SER A 3 36.50 59.01 22.16
CA SER A 3 37.82 59.65 21.97
C SER A 3 38.83 59.72 23.13
N VAL A 4 40.15 59.73 22.94
CA VAL A 4 41.16 59.40 21.90
C VAL A 4 42.49 59.71 22.62
N LEU A 5 43.52 58.85 22.53
CA LEU A 5 44.91 59.31 22.71
C LEU A 5 45.92 58.35 22.08
N MET A 6 46.56 58.88 21.02
CA MET A 6 47.97 58.83 20.62
C MET A 6 48.80 57.52 20.68
N HIS A 7 49.11 57.05 19.46
CA HIS A 7 50.43 56.75 18.88
C HIS A 7 51.59 56.26 19.76
N GLN A 8 52.12 55.07 19.39
CA GLN A 8 53.54 54.90 19.01
C GLN A 8 53.77 53.61 18.21
N ARG A 9 54.67 53.69 17.22
CA ARG A 9 55.05 52.65 16.23
C ARG A 9 56.09 51.69 16.80
N LEU A 10 55.97 50.40 16.49
CA LEU A 10 57.11 49.48 16.29
C LEU A 10 56.80 48.50 15.13
N ARG A 11 57.87 48.14 14.40
CA ARG A 11 57.92 47.46 13.09
C ARG A 11 58.07 45.91 13.25
N PRO A 12 58.15 45.12 12.17
CA PRO A 12 57.30 43.96 11.87
C PRO A 12 57.91 42.59 12.24
N THR A 13 57.07 41.55 12.32
CA THR A 13 57.53 40.15 12.29
C THR A 13 56.65 39.25 11.40
N ALA A 14 57.33 38.60 10.45
CA ALA A 14 57.10 37.27 9.86
C ALA A 14 55.76 36.97 9.14
N THR A 15 55.76 37.22 7.83
CA THR A 15 55.01 36.48 6.81
C THR A 15 55.45 35.02 6.71
N VAL A 16 54.53 34.07 6.87
CA VAL A 16 54.61 32.72 6.29
C VAL A 16 53.55 32.64 5.20
N ARG A 17 53.99 32.67 3.94
CA ARG A 17 53.12 32.53 2.75
C ARG A 17 53.45 31.21 2.08
N GLY A 18 52.64 30.18 2.33
CA GLY A 18 52.65 28.95 1.54
C GLY A 18 52.20 29.26 0.11
N ARG A 19 52.99 28.86 -0.88
CA ARG A 19 52.58 28.91 -2.30
C ARG A 19 51.65 27.71 -2.56
N CYS A 20 50.41 27.98 -2.95
CA CYS A 20 49.64 27.02 -3.74
C CYS A 20 50.06 27.21 -5.21
N GLU A 21 50.85 26.29 -5.75
CA GLU A 21 51.05 26.19 -7.19
C GLU A 21 49.79 25.56 -7.80
N VAL A 22 49.02 26.38 -8.52
CA VAL A 22 47.94 25.90 -9.39
C VAL A 22 48.61 25.28 -10.61
N ILE A 23 48.64 23.95 -10.69
CA ILE A 23 49.07 23.23 -11.88
C ILE A 23 48.00 23.44 -12.96
N VAL A 24 48.24 24.41 -13.84
CA VAL A 24 47.41 24.63 -15.02
C VAL A 24 47.69 23.51 -16.01
N MET A 25 46.81 22.49 -16.02
CA MET A 25 46.83 21.44 -17.05
C MET A 25 46.71 22.08 -18.44
N LYS A 26 47.65 21.75 -19.33
CA LYS A 26 47.62 22.18 -20.74
C LYS A 26 46.30 21.77 -21.38
N THR A 27 45.76 22.64 -22.23
CA THR A 27 44.42 22.50 -22.84
C THR A 27 44.23 21.15 -23.53
N TRP A 28 45.28 20.62 -24.17
CA TRP A 28 45.25 19.31 -24.82
C TRP A 28 45.02 18.14 -23.84
N THR A 29 45.52 18.23 -22.60
CA THR A 29 45.31 17.20 -21.56
C THR A 29 43.84 17.13 -21.14
N ARG A 30 43.12 18.26 -21.17
CA ARG A 30 41.67 18.29 -20.88
C ARG A 30 40.86 17.63 -21.99
N TYR A 31 41.21 17.88 -23.25
CA TYR A 31 40.56 17.22 -24.39
C TYR A 31 40.87 15.73 -24.45
N LEU A 32 42.09 15.30 -24.07
CA LEU A 32 42.44 13.89 -24.00
C LEU A 32 41.56 13.13 -22.99
N LEU A 33 41.37 13.68 -21.79
CA LEU A 33 40.51 13.07 -20.76
C LEU A 33 39.04 13.02 -21.19
N LEU A 34 38.57 14.04 -21.91
CA LEU A 34 37.20 14.10 -22.44
C LEU A 34 36.99 13.06 -23.56
N CYS A 35 37.98 12.86 -24.44
CA CYS A 35 37.92 11.80 -25.44
C CYS A 35 37.94 10.41 -24.79
N ILE A 36 38.77 10.20 -23.76
CA ILE A 36 38.82 8.91 -23.04
C ILE A 36 37.48 8.64 -22.33
N SER A 37 36.85 9.64 -21.71
CA SER A 37 35.55 9.45 -21.05
C SER A 37 34.44 9.14 -22.05
N ILE A 38 34.43 9.78 -23.22
CA ILE A 38 33.46 9.49 -24.30
C ILE A 38 33.67 8.09 -24.86
N LEU A 39 34.92 7.66 -25.06
CA LEU A 39 35.23 6.30 -25.52
C LEU A 39 34.83 5.23 -24.49
N LEU A 40 35.05 5.49 -23.20
CA LEU A 40 34.58 4.61 -22.11
C LEU A 40 33.06 4.52 -22.06
N TYR A 41 32.35 5.65 -22.21
CA TYR A 41 30.89 5.67 -22.27
C TYR A 41 30.35 4.93 -23.50
N GLY A 42 30.97 5.15 -24.66
CA GLY A 42 30.62 4.44 -25.90
C GLY A 42 30.85 2.94 -25.79
N TRP A 43 31.93 2.51 -25.15
CA TRP A 43 32.22 1.09 -24.92
C TRP A 43 31.23 0.45 -23.95
N LEU A 44 30.85 1.15 -22.87
CA LEU A 44 29.82 0.67 -21.93
C LEU A 44 28.45 0.54 -22.61
N PHE A 45 28.05 1.51 -23.43
CA PHE A 45 26.77 1.46 -24.16
C PHE A 45 26.77 0.45 -25.32
N HIS A 46 27.90 0.22 -25.96
CA HIS A 46 27.98 -0.75 -27.05
C HIS A 46 27.92 -2.20 -26.55
N ASN A 47 28.45 -2.47 -25.34
CA ASN A 47 28.34 -3.79 -24.71
C ASN A 47 26.93 -4.09 -24.19
N ASP A 48 26.12 -3.08 -23.88
CA ASP A 48 24.75 -3.23 -23.38
C ASP A 48 23.71 -3.49 -24.49
N PHE A 49 24.10 -3.31 -25.77
CA PHE A 49 23.17 -3.35 -26.92
C PHE A 49 23.37 -4.57 -27.84
N SER A 50 24.09 -5.60 -27.39
CA SER A 50 24.39 -6.78 -28.22
C SER A 50 23.55 -8.03 -27.91
N ASP A 51 22.55 -7.94 -27.04
CA ASP A 51 21.66 -9.08 -26.73
C ASP A 51 20.18 -8.71 -26.80
N GLU A 52 19.71 -8.35 -28.01
CA GLU A 52 18.30 -8.49 -28.38
C GLU A 52 18.20 -8.50 -29.92
N ARG A 53 18.35 -9.68 -30.51
CA ARG A 53 18.03 -9.92 -31.92
C ARG A 53 17.08 -11.11 -32.00
N LEU A 54 15.78 -10.82 -32.13
CA LEU A 54 14.78 -11.77 -32.60
C LEU A 54 13.86 -11.07 -33.61
N ASP A 55 14.26 -11.22 -34.86
CA ASP A 55 13.49 -11.47 -36.08
C ASP A 55 12.14 -10.73 -36.30
N GLU A 56 12.21 -9.70 -37.17
CA GLU A 56 11.08 -9.18 -37.93
C GLU A 56 10.61 -10.21 -38.97
N ALA A 57 9.32 -10.56 -38.95
CA ALA A 57 8.63 -11.17 -40.08
C ALA A 57 7.52 -10.22 -40.55
N GLU A 58 7.67 -9.76 -41.79
CA GLU A 58 6.83 -8.79 -42.48
C GLU A 58 5.39 -9.28 -42.68
N ALA A 59 4.41 -8.37 -42.56
CA ALA A 59 3.04 -8.58 -43.03
C ALA A 59 2.58 -7.37 -43.88
N PRO A 60 2.00 -7.57 -45.06
CA PRO A 60 1.54 -6.48 -45.92
C PRO A 60 0.13 -5.99 -45.53
N LEU A 61 -0.07 -4.69 -45.70
CA LEU A 61 -1.34 -3.96 -45.61
C LEU A 61 -2.37 -4.46 -46.63
N SER A 62 -3.61 -4.65 -46.17
CA SER A 62 -4.79 -4.18 -46.93
C SER A 62 -5.97 -3.88 -45.99
N ILE A 63 -6.55 -2.69 -46.16
CA ILE A 63 -7.77 -2.23 -45.50
C ILE A 63 -8.93 -2.48 -46.46
N SER A 64 -9.98 -3.17 -46.01
CA SER A 64 -11.32 -2.99 -46.57
C SER A 64 -12.42 -3.45 -45.59
N GLY A 65 -13.33 -2.51 -45.29
CA GLY A 65 -14.78 -2.73 -45.29
C GLY A 65 -15.45 -3.58 -44.20
N ASN A 66 -16.05 -2.89 -43.22
CA ASN A 66 -17.33 -3.19 -42.53
C ASN A 66 -17.95 -4.60 -42.67
N LEU A 67 -18.12 -5.31 -41.55
CA LEU A 67 -19.43 -5.73 -40.99
C LEU A 67 -19.18 -6.52 -39.70
N PHE A 68 -19.92 -6.25 -38.62
CA PHE A 68 -19.93 -7.10 -37.43
C PHE A 68 -20.51 -8.50 -37.77
N PRO A 69 -19.88 -9.58 -37.30
CA PRO A 69 -20.67 -10.65 -36.71
C PRO A 69 -20.09 -11.15 -35.37
N ARG A 70 -21.03 -11.37 -34.46
CA ARG A 70 -20.97 -12.10 -33.19
C ARG A 70 -20.02 -13.31 -33.24
N ALA A 71 -18.93 -13.26 -32.48
CA ALA A 71 -18.04 -14.40 -32.26
C ALA A 71 -17.90 -14.69 -30.76
N SER A 72 -18.19 -15.95 -30.40
CA SER A 72 -17.88 -16.57 -29.12
C SER A 72 -16.39 -16.42 -28.79
N ILE A 73 -16.07 -15.77 -27.68
CA ILE A 73 -14.69 -15.66 -27.20
C ILE A 73 -14.31 -17.01 -26.58
N SER A 74 -13.60 -17.84 -27.34
CA SER A 74 -12.69 -18.83 -26.78
C SER A 74 -11.51 -18.09 -26.17
N PHE A 75 -11.40 -18.14 -24.84
CA PHE A 75 -10.20 -17.66 -24.14
C PHE A 75 -9.05 -18.60 -24.49
N GLU A 76 -8.17 -18.18 -25.41
CA GLU A 76 -6.82 -18.73 -25.47
C GLU A 76 -6.05 -18.18 -24.27
N GLU A 77 -5.72 -19.09 -23.35
CA GLU A 77 -4.81 -18.84 -22.24
C GLU A 77 -3.45 -18.44 -22.80
N GLY A 78 -3.13 -17.14 -22.75
CA GLY A 78 -1.76 -16.69 -22.74
C GLY A 78 -1.09 -17.25 -21.49
N ILE A 79 -0.31 -18.32 -21.64
CA ILE A 79 0.56 -18.85 -20.60
C ILE A 79 1.62 -17.78 -20.31
N HIS A 80 1.29 -16.84 -19.44
CA HIS A 80 2.30 -16.21 -18.60
C HIS A 80 3.01 -17.37 -17.89
N LYS A 81 4.33 -17.52 -18.07
CA LYS A 81 5.15 -18.43 -17.27
C LYS A 81 4.98 -18.04 -15.79
N PHE A 82 3.99 -18.65 -15.15
CA PHE A 82 3.74 -18.51 -13.73
C PHE A 82 4.79 -19.37 -13.05
N ASN A 83 5.89 -18.75 -12.60
CA ASN A 83 6.75 -19.44 -11.65
C ASN A 83 5.85 -19.79 -10.45
N PRO A 84 5.70 -21.08 -10.10
CA PRO A 84 4.87 -21.46 -8.97
C PRO A 84 5.34 -20.67 -7.74
N PRO A 85 4.43 -20.09 -6.95
CA PRO A 85 4.84 -19.41 -5.74
C PRO A 85 5.64 -20.40 -4.88
N GLU A 86 6.80 -19.96 -4.36
CA GLU A 86 7.72 -20.79 -3.57
C GLU A 86 7.01 -21.48 -2.38
N CYS A 87 5.89 -20.92 -1.93
CA CYS A 87 5.00 -21.51 -0.96
C CYS A 87 3.56 -21.59 -1.45
N ALA A 88 2.96 -22.76 -1.27
CA ALA A 88 1.56 -23.07 -1.45
C ALA A 88 1.09 -23.99 -0.32
N MET A 89 -0.22 -24.28 -0.26
CA MET A 89 -0.78 -25.12 0.79
C MET A 89 -0.13 -26.51 0.89
N HIS A 90 0.29 -27.12 -0.21
CA HIS A 90 0.91 -28.45 -0.18
C HIS A 90 2.39 -28.43 0.25
N SER A 91 3.09 -27.30 0.14
CA SER A 91 4.53 -27.21 0.37
C SER A 91 4.91 -26.47 1.66
N CYS A 92 4.05 -25.56 2.11
CA CYS A 92 4.32 -24.64 3.22
C CYS A 92 3.23 -24.61 4.29
N PHE A 93 2.32 -25.59 4.28
CA PHE A 93 1.33 -25.81 5.34
C PHE A 93 1.38 -27.26 5.83
N ASP A 94 1.42 -27.43 7.15
CA ASP A 94 1.39 -28.72 7.82
C ASP A 94 -0.03 -29.07 8.23
N TYR A 95 -0.67 -29.91 7.43
CA TYR A 95 -2.03 -30.41 7.68
C TYR A 95 -2.12 -31.34 8.89
N THR A 96 -1.02 -31.95 9.34
CA THR A 96 -1.05 -32.92 10.45
C THR A 96 -1.43 -32.24 11.77
N LYS A 97 -1.14 -30.95 11.91
CA LYS A 97 -1.56 -30.11 13.05
C LYS A 97 -3.04 -29.70 12.99
N CYS A 98 -3.71 -29.88 11.84
CA CYS A 98 -5.00 -29.27 11.53
C CYS A 98 -6.10 -30.30 11.19
N THR A 99 -6.15 -31.40 11.92
CA THR A 99 -6.95 -32.60 11.56
C THR A 99 -8.42 -32.59 11.99
N SER A 100 -8.85 -31.71 12.90
CA SER A 100 -10.22 -31.75 13.42
C SER A 100 -10.84 -30.37 13.65
N LYS A 101 -10.35 -29.65 14.66
CA LYS A 101 -10.86 -28.34 15.06
C LYS A 101 -9.78 -27.29 14.85
N LEU A 102 -10.22 -26.12 14.37
CA LEU A 102 -9.35 -24.96 14.30
C LEU A 102 -8.92 -24.55 15.71
N LYS A 103 -7.61 -24.60 15.96
CA LYS A 103 -6.98 -24.18 17.20
C LYS A 103 -5.89 -23.17 16.85
N VAL A 104 -5.92 -22.01 17.49
CA VAL A 104 -5.06 -20.88 17.16
C VAL A 104 -4.27 -20.48 18.40
N PHE A 105 -2.94 -20.49 18.28
CA PHE A 105 -2.05 -19.93 19.29
C PHE A 105 -1.68 -18.51 18.91
N VAL A 106 -1.67 -17.63 19.89
CA VAL A 106 -1.20 -16.25 19.76
C VAL A 106 0.01 -16.09 20.65
N TYR A 107 1.13 -15.62 20.10
CA TYR A 107 2.33 -15.39 20.87
C TYR A 107 2.08 -14.38 22.02
N PRO A 108 2.81 -14.50 23.14
CA PRO A 108 2.75 -13.51 24.21
C PRO A 108 3.10 -12.11 23.71
N ASP A 109 2.51 -11.09 24.32
CA ASP A 109 2.83 -9.70 24.01
C ASP A 109 4.28 -9.37 24.39
N ILE A 110 4.89 -8.41 23.68
CA ILE A 110 6.25 -7.95 23.93
C ILE A 110 6.15 -6.62 24.69
N ASP A 111 6.65 -6.59 25.93
CA ASP A 111 6.45 -5.45 26.84
C ASP A 111 6.90 -4.11 26.25
N ASP A 112 8.05 -4.08 25.56
CA ASP A 112 8.61 -2.86 24.96
C ASP A 112 8.06 -2.53 23.56
N LEU A 113 7.12 -3.34 23.04
CA LEU A 113 6.54 -3.17 21.71
C LEU A 113 5.02 -3.38 21.73
N PRO A 114 4.25 -2.44 22.32
CA PRO A 114 2.80 -2.53 22.34
C PRO A 114 2.22 -2.46 20.92
N PRO A 115 1.24 -3.31 20.56
CA PRO A 115 0.63 -3.30 19.24
C PRO A 115 -0.28 -2.08 19.04
N SER A 116 -0.50 -1.69 17.78
CA SER A 116 -1.47 -0.66 17.42
C SER A 116 -2.89 -1.03 17.88
N GLU A 117 -3.78 -0.05 17.98
CA GLU A 117 -5.15 -0.28 18.44
C GLU A 117 -5.88 -1.34 17.59
N VAL A 118 -5.71 -1.29 16.27
CA VAL A 118 -6.34 -2.25 15.35
C VAL A 118 -5.77 -3.64 15.55
N TYR A 119 -4.45 -3.79 15.65
CA TYR A 119 -3.84 -5.10 15.82
C TYR A 119 -4.16 -5.71 17.19
N ARG A 120 -4.13 -4.89 18.25
CA ARG A 120 -4.57 -5.29 19.58
C ARG A 120 -6.00 -5.84 19.58
N LYS A 121 -6.92 -5.22 18.84
CA LYS A 121 -8.30 -5.73 18.67
C LYS A 121 -8.32 -7.07 17.95
N ILE A 122 -7.52 -7.26 16.91
CA ILE A 122 -7.37 -8.56 16.21
C ILE A 122 -6.90 -9.64 17.19
N LEU A 123 -5.79 -9.40 17.89
CA LEU A 123 -5.22 -10.34 18.87
C LEU A 123 -6.23 -10.66 19.99
N THR A 124 -6.91 -9.65 20.51
CA THR A 124 -7.93 -9.82 21.57
C THR A 124 -9.09 -10.66 21.07
N ALA A 125 -9.64 -10.38 19.88
CA ALA A 125 -10.74 -11.14 19.30
C ALA A 125 -10.39 -12.62 19.12
N ILE A 126 -9.13 -12.93 18.77
CA ILE A 126 -8.66 -14.31 18.66
C ILE A 126 -8.53 -14.95 20.04
N ARG A 127 -7.85 -14.29 20.99
CA ARG A 127 -7.62 -14.79 22.36
C ARG A 127 -8.92 -15.08 23.12
N GLU A 128 -9.95 -14.27 22.90
CA GLU A 128 -11.28 -14.46 23.52
C GLU A 128 -12.17 -15.46 22.76
N SER A 129 -11.74 -15.94 21.60
CA SER A 129 -12.53 -16.87 20.80
C SER A 129 -12.42 -18.31 21.32
N LYS A 130 -13.42 -19.13 20.95
CA LYS A 130 -13.40 -20.59 21.21
C LYS A 130 -12.27 -21.35 20.51
N TYR A 131 -11.54 -20.70 19.60
CA TYR A 131 -10.46 -21.30 18.83
C TYR A 131 -9.11 -21.12 19.54
N PHE A 132 -9.01 -20.21 20.50
CA PHE A 132 -7.75 -19.93 21.20
C PHE A 132 -7.29 -21.13 22.03
N VAL A 133 -5.98 -21.39 22.01
CA VAL A 133 -5.30 -22.34 22.89
C VAL A 133 -4.08 -21.69 23.50
N SER A 134 -3.79 -22.04 24.77
CA SER A 134 -2.65 -21.50 25.51
C SER A 134 -1.33 -22.24 25.26
N ASP A 135 -1.38 -23.54 24.94
CA ASP A 135 -0.19 -24.33 24.61
C ASP A 135 0.02 -24.35 23.08
N PRO A 136 1.17 -23.90 22.55
CA PRO A 136 1.46 -23.96 21.11
C PRO A 136 1.47 -25.39 20.54
N LYS A 137 1.65 -26.43 21.35
CA LYS A 137 1.59 -27.84 20.91
C LYS A 137 0.19 -28.27 20.49
N ASP A 138 -0.83 -27.63 21.06
CA ASP A 138 -2.22 -27.91 20.72
C ASP A 138 -2.68 -27.15 19.47
N ALA A 139 -1.89 -26.19 18.98
CA ALA A 139 -2.32 -25.27 17.93
C ALA A 139 -2.09 -25.81 16.52
N CYS A 140 -3.04 -25.47 15.65
CA CYS A 140 -2.96 -25.67 14.20
C CYS A 140 -2.36 -24.42 13.52
N LEU A 141 -2.82 -23.23 13.93
CA LEU A 141 -2.39 -21.94 13.37
C LEU A 141 -1.72 -21.08 14.43
N PHE A 142 -0.81 -20.21 13.98
CA PHE A 142 0.01 -19.37 14.85
C PHE A 142 -0.05 -17.91 14.39
N ILE A 143 -0.18 -16.99 15.35
CA ILE A 143 -0.25 -15.55 15.10
C ILE A 143 0.77 -14.84 15.97
N VAL A 144 1.71 -14.15 15.34
CA VAL A 144 2.75 -13.38 16.04
C VAL A 144 2.16 -12.17 16.76
N SER A 145 2.69 -11.81 17.92
CA SER A 145 2.28 -10.61 18.66
C SER A 145 2.87 -9.32 18.09
N VAL A 146 3.92 -9.43 17.28
CA VAL A 146 4.55 -8.30 16.57
C VAL A 146 3.55 -7.70 15.58
N ASP A 147 3.31 -6.41 15.70
CA ASP A 147 2.39 -5.71 14.79
C ASP A 147 3.02 -5.49 13.42
N THR A 148 2.45 -6.16 12.41
CA THR A 148 2.89 -6.05 11.02
C THR A 148 1.83 -5.45 10.11
N ILE A 149 0.69 -4.97 10.66
CA ILE A 149 -0.45 -4.56 9.83
C ILE A 149 -0.15 -3.34 8.98
N ASP A 150 0.79 -2.50 9.40
CA ASP A 150 1.16 -1.27 8.72
C ASP A 150 2.62 -1.32 8.27
N ARG A 151 2.81 -1.45 6.95
CA ARG A 151 4.14 -1.47 6.33
C ARG A 151 4.47 -0.16 5.63
N ASP A 152 3.74 0.91 5.97
CA ASP A 152 4.06 2.26 5.54
C ASP A 152 5.09 2.91 6.45
N LYS A 153 6.31 3.16 5.94
CA LYS A 153 7.46 3.66 6.73
C LYS A 153 7.22 5.02 7.41
N ILE A 154 6.26 5.80 6.93
CA ILE A 154 5.90 7.10 7.51
C ILE A 154 4.79 7.00 8.56
N SER A 155 4.19 5.83 8.74
CA SER A 155 3.16 5.60 9.75
C SER A 155 3.77 5.55 11.15
N GLU A 156 3.05 6.10 12.12
CA GLU A 156 3.38 5.99 13.54
C GLU A 156 3.30 4.54 14.04
N ASN A 157 2.51 3.70 13.38
CA ASN A 157 2.37 2.27 13.70
C ASN A 157 3.41 1.38 13.00
N TYR A 158 4.35 1.96 12.24
CA TYR A 158 5.35 1.18 11.51
C TYR A 158 6.39 0.57 12.45
N VAL A 159 6.31 -0.74 12.63
CA VAL A 159 7.31 -1.50 13.38
C VAL A 159 8.58 -1.69 12.54
N ARG A 160 9.71 -1.20 13.05
CA ARG A 160 11.05 -1.38 12.48
C ARG A 160 11.65 -2.72 12.93
N GLU A 161 12.58 -3.25 12.13
CA GLU A 161 13.36 -4.45 12.46
C GLU A 161 12.50 -5.67 12.86
N VAL A 162 11.39 -5.92 12.15
CA VAL A 162 10.48 -7.05 12.41
C VAL A 162 11.24 -8.39 12.46
N ASP A 163 12.23 -8.59 11.58
CA ASP A 163 13.08 -9.78 11.57
C ASP A 163 13.77 -10.04 12.92
N ARG A 164 14.15 -8.99 13.66
CA ARG A 164 14.78 -9.13 14.98
C ARG A 164 13.82 -9.78 15.98
N TYR A 165 12.56 -9.34 16.00
CA TYR A 165 11.54 -9.88 16.89
C TYR A 165 11.10 -11.29 16.48
N ILE A 166 10.97 -11.55 15.18
CA ILE A 166 10.65 -12.90 14.68
C ILE A 166 11.79 -13.87 14.99
N SER A 167 13.05 -13.43 14.84
CA SER A 167 14.21 -14.28 15.12
C SER A 167 14.39 -14.60 16.61
N SER A 168 13.82 -13.81 17.51
CA SER A 168 13.81 -14.11 18.95
C SER A 168 12.70 -15.06 19.38
N LEU A 169 11.77 -15.43 18.49
CA LEU A 169 10.72 -16.40 18.80
C LEU A 169 11.32 -17.79 18.98
N PRO A 170 10.72 -18.65 19.84
CA PRO A 170 11.14 -20.04 19.98
C PRO A 170 11.15 -20.75 18.63
N VAL A 171 12.33 -21.23 18.21
CA VAL A 171 12.57 -21.81 16.88
C VAL A 171 11.63 -22.98 16.59
N GLU A 172 11.37 -23.81 17.61
CA GLU A 172 10.47 -24.97 17.52
C GLU A 172 9.01 -24.59 17.23
N VAL A 173 8.59 -23.40 17.67
CA VAL A 173 7.23 -22.90 17.43
C VAL A 173 7.17 -22.15 16.10
N TRP A 174 8.10 -21.23 15.86
CA TRP A 174 8.11 -20.41 14.63
C TRP A 174 8.23 -21.28 13.36
N ASN A 175 9.03 -22.34 13.41
CA ASN A 175 9.16 -23.34 12.34
C ASN A 175 9.21 -22.72 10.92
N LYS A 176 10.06 -21.71 10.74
CA LYS A 176 10.24 -20.97 9.48
C LYS A 176 8.93 -20.40 8.91
N GLY A 177 7.97 -20.02 9.76
CA GLY A 177 6.69 -19.46 9.40
C GLY A 177 5.61 -20.48 9.01
N MET A 178 5.88 -21.79 9.04
CA MET A 178 4.88 -22.80 8.65
C MET A 178 3.64 -22.71 9.54
N ASN A 179 2.45 -22.67 8.95
CA ASN A 179 1.15 -22.45 9.61
C ASN A 179 0.99 -21.10 10.33
N HIS A 180 1.91 -20.16 10.12
CA HIS A 180 1.79 -18.82 10.69
C HIS A 180 0.97 -17.91 9.78
N ILE A 181 0.20 -17.03 10.39
CA ILE A 181 -0.51 -15.94 9.71
C ILE A 181 0.13 -14.62 10.11
N ILE A 182 0.53 -13.85 9.11
CA ILE A 182 1.02 -12.48 9.23
C ILE A 182 -0.04 -11.55 8.65
N PHE A 183 -0.37 -10.47 9.35
CA PHE A 183 -1.35 -9.50 8.87
C PHE A 183 -0.65 -8.33 8.18
N ASN A 184 -1.15 -7.94 7.02
CA ASN A 184 -0.75 -6.71 6.32
C ASN A 184 -2.01 -6.00 5.80
N LEU A 185 -2.38 -4.90 6.44
CA LEU A 185 -3.59 -4.16 6.13
C LEU A 185 -3.31 -2.85 5.39
N TYR A 186 -2.13 -2.27 5.57
CA TYR A 186 -1.72 -1.02 4.96
C TYR A 186 -0.43 -1.21 4.16
N HIS A 187 -0.59 -1.16 2.84
CA HIS A 187 0.46 -1.32 1.85
C HIS A 187 1.02 0.07 1.52
N GLY A 188 2.14 0.47 2.14
CA GLY A 188 2.97 1.64 1.79
C GLY A 188 2.26 2.99 1.55
N THR A 189 2.98 3.96 1.01
CA THR A 189 2.43 5.27 0.63
C THR A 189 2.97 5.71 -0.72
N PHE A 190 2.14 6.47 -1.47
CA PHE A 190 2.54 7.07 -2.74
C PHE A 190 3.94 7.71 -2.68
N PRO A 191 4.82 7.45 -3.66
CA PRO A 191 4.58 6.73 -4.91
C PRO A 191 4.72 5.21 -4.84
N ASP A 192 5.27 4.64 -3.77
CA ASP A 192 5.54 3.20 -3.64
C ASP A 192 4.70 2.55 -2.54
N TYR A 193 3.70 1.75 -2.95
CA TYR A 193 2.80 1.06 -2.03
C TYR A 193 3.36 -0.25 -1.46
N SER A 194 4.64 -0.60 -1.65
CA SER A 194 5.31 -1.75 -0.99
C SER A 194 4.49 -3.07 -1.00
N ASP A 195 3.66 -3.29 -2.03
CA ASP A 195 2.72 -4.42 -2.04
C ASP A 195 3.46 -5.77 -2.18
N HIS A 196 4.60 -5.76 -2.86
CA HIS A 196 5.43 -6.93 -3.11
C HIS A 196 6.37 -7.26 -1.94
N ASN A 197 6.66 -6.30 -1.05
CA ASN A 197 7.69 -6.45 -0.03
C ASN A 197 7.24 -5.90 1.33
N LEU A 198 7.09 -6.79 2.31
CA LEU A 198 6.73 -6.42 3.69
C LEU A 198 7.92 -5.81 4.46
N GLY A 199 9.13 -5.85 3.91
CA GLY A 199 10.35 -5.32 4.53
C GLY A 199 10.92 -6.21 5.63
N PHE A 200 10.58 -7.52 5.61
CA PHE A 200 11.13 -8.56 6.46
C PHE A 200 10.85 -9.94 5.84
N ASN A 201 11.54 -10.99 6.30
CA ASN A 201 11.40 -12.33 5.72
C ASN A 201 10.24 -13.11 6.35
N THR A 202 9.15 -13.26 5.59
CA THR A 202 7.98 -14.04 6.04
C THR A 202 8.15 -15.55 5.91
N MET A 203 9.19 -16.01 5.21
CA MET A 203 9.47 -17.42 4.95
C MET A 203 8.20 -18.16 4.47
N LYS A 204 7.73 -19.15 5.23
CA LYS A 204 6.55 -19.98 4.93
C LYS A 204 5.26 -19.50 5.59
N ALA A 205 5.19 -18.24 6.03
CA ALA A 205 3.95 -17.72 6.61
C ALA A 205 2.93 -17.38 5.52
N MET A 206 1.66 -17.60 5.81
CA MET A 206 0.52 -17.08 5.04
C MET A 206 0.32 -15.61 5.39
N ILE A 207 -0.07 -14.80 4.41
CA ILE A 207 -0.31 -13.38 4.60
C ILE A 207 -1.81 -13.09 4.51
N ALA A 208 -2.36 -12.56 5.60
CA ALA A 208 -3.70 -11.98 5.62
C ALA A 208 -3.63 -10.53 5.12
N ARG A 209 -4.07 -10.29 3.88
CA ARG A 209 -3.91 -9.01 3.18
C ARG A 209 -5.23 -8.27 3.01
N ALA A 210 -5.21 -6.97 3.27
CA ALA A 210 -6.31 -6.11 2.88
C ALA A 210 -6.18 -5.67 1.42
N SER A 211 -7.06 -6.18 0.56
CA SER A 211 -7.09 -5.86 -0.88
C SER A 211 -5.80 -6.19 -1.62
N PRO A 212 -5.40 -7.47 -1.61
CA PRO A 212 -4.19 -7.91 -2.29
C PRO A 212 -4.27 -7.69 -3.81
N SER A 213 -3.14 -7.38 -4.42
CA SER A 213 -2.97 -7.47 -5.88
C SER A 213 -2.97 -8.93 -6.32
N LEU A 214 -3.58 -9.22 -7.47
CA LEU A 214 -3.53 -10.56 -8.09
C LEU A 214 -2.09 -11.02 -8.39
N GLN A 215 -1.16 -10.08 -8.56
CA GLN A 215 0.25 -10.39 -8.82
C GLN A 215 0.98 -10.92 -7.57
N ASN A 216 0.51 -10.56 -6.37
CA ASN A 216 1.19 -10.87 -5.10
C ASN A 216 0.40 -11.81 -4.20
N TYR A 217 -0.82 -12.14 -4.60
CA TYR A 217 -1.70 -13.01 -3.84
C TYR A 217 -1.42 -14.47 -4.19
N ARG A 218 -0.97 -15.25 -3.20
CA ARG A 218 -0.81 -16.69 -3.38
C ARG A 218 -2.18 -17.35 -3.21
N PHE A 219 -2.82 -17.66 -4.34
CA PHE A 219 -4.13 -18.31 -4.36
C PHE A 219 -4.13 -19.57 -3.50
N ASP A 220 -5.25 -19.78 -2.82
CA ASP A 220 -5.50 -20.86 -1.86
C ASP A 220 -4.56 -20.92 -0.65
N TYR A 221 -3.61 -19.99 -0.51
CA TYR A 221 -2.61 -19.98 0.56
C TYR A 221 -2.66 -18.70 1.40
N ASP A 222 -2.65 -17.53 0.75
CA ASP A 222 -2.87 -16.25 1.42
C ASP A 222 -4.36 -16.03 1.73
N ILE A 223 -4.64 -15.08 2.62
CA ILE A 223 -5.99 -14.81 3.12
C ILE A 223 -6.40 -13.39 2.70
N SER A 224 -7.49 -13.26 1.96
CA SER A 224 -8.12 -11.96 1.73
C SER A 224 -8.83 -11.51 3.00
N PHE A 225 -8.37 -10.41 3.59
CA PHE A 225 -8.79 -9.96 4.90
C PHE A 225 -9.41 -8.56 4.84
N PRO A 226 -10.50 -8.26 5.55
CA PRO A 226 -11.12 -6.94 5.52
C PRO A 226 -10.23 -5.88 6.19
N LEU A 227 -10.30 -4.66 5.66
CA LEU A 227 -9.60 -3.52 6.23
C LEU A 227 -10.38 -2.96 7.43
N PHE A 228 -9.75 -2.83 8.59
CA PHE A 228 -10.37 -2.33 9.83
C PHE A 228 -9.88 -0.94 10.23
N HIS A 229 -10.83 -0.03 10.42
CA HIS A 229 -10.57 1.30 10.95
C HIS A 229 -10.37 1.22 12.48
N LYS A 230 -9.56 2.13 13.06
CA LYS A 230 -9.22 2.07 14.49
C LYS A 230 -10.44 2.16 15.40
N GLU A 231 -11.43 2.98 15.06
CA GLU A 231 -12.69 3.14 15.81
C GLU A 231 -13.65 1.95 15.65
N HIS A 232 -13.32 0.95 14.83
CA HIS A 232 -14.17 -0.23 14.72
C HIS A 232 -14.27 -0.94 16.09
N PRO A 233 -15.49 -1.25 16.56
CA PRO A 233 -15.65 -1.89 17.85
C PRO A 233 -15.10 -3.33 17.81
N LEU A 234 -14.67 -3.83 18.98
CA LEU A 234 -14.17 -5.20 19.10
C LEU A 234 -15.28 -6.23 18.86
N ARG A 235 -16.49 -5.93 19.34
CA ARG A 235 -17.70 -6.73 19.12
C ARG A 235 -18.77 -5.84 18.52
N SER A 236 -19.51 -6.36 17.56
CA SER A 236 -20.77 -5.72 17.17
C SER A 236 -21.69 -5.75 18.38
N SER A 237 -22.31 -4.62 18.73
CA SER A 237 -23.58 -4.67 19.43
C SER A 237 -24.51 -5.49 18.54
N LEU A 238 -24.86 -6.70 18.98
CA LEU A 238 -25.88 -7.52 18.34
C LEU A 238 -27.14 -6.64 18.23
N GLU A 239 -27.75 -6.65 17.04
CA GLU A 239 -29.01 -5.98 16.71
C GLU A 239 -28.89 -4.45 16.53
N GLN A 240 -28.34 -4.04 15.37
CA GLN A 240 -28.90 -2.86 14.73
C GLN A 240 -30.03 -3.38 13.83
N ASP A 241 -31.28 -3.16 14.25
CA ASP A 241 -32.42 -3.34 13.36
C ASP A 241 -32.22 -2.40 12.18
N VAL A 242 -31.71 -2.95 11.08
CA VAL A 242 -31.62 -2.24 9.81
C VAL A 242 -33.05 -2.14 9.30
N ALA A 243 -33.74 -1.08 9.72
CA ALA A 243 -35.02 -0.72 9.16
C ALA A 243 -34.79 -0.40 7.67
N PHE A 244 -35.09 -1.36 6.80
CA PHE A 244 -35.13 -1.13 5.36
C PHE A 244 -36.21 -0.09 5.11
N LYS A 245 -35.79 1.13 4.76
CA LYS A 245 -36.72 2.17 4.32
C LYS A 245 -37.36 1.70 3.01
N THR A 246 -38.64 1.97 2.84
CA THR A 246 -39.37 1.65 1.59
C THR A 246 -38.90 2.50 0.41
N THR A 247 -38.26 3.64 0.68
CA THR A 247 -37.69 4.55 -0.32
C THR A 247 -36.42 5.20 0.23
N ASP A 248 -35.29 4.95 -0.42
CA ASP A 248 -34.04 5.68 -0.17
C ASP A 248 -34.07 7.06 -0.85
N GLN A 249 -33.35 8.02 -0.29
CA GLN A 249 -33.22 9.36 -0.87
C GLN A 249 -32.32 9.35 -2.11
N TYR A 250 -31.23 8.59 -2.06
CA TYR A 250 -30.25 8.49 -3.13
C TYR A 250 -30.26 7.08 -3.72
N ILE A 251 -30.22 6.98 -5.04
CA ILE A 251 -30.02 5.69 -5.72
C ILE A 251 -28.58 5.24 -5.50
N VAL A 252 -27.62 6.16 -5.64
CA VAL A 252 -26.21 5.87 -5.42
C VAL A 252 -25.50 7.05 -4.79
N SER A 253 -24.61 6.77 -3.83
CA SER A 253 -23.77 7.79 -3.24
C SER A 253 -22.31 7.38 -3.07
N PHE A 254 -21.44 8.39 -3.05
CA PHE A 254 -20.05 8.30 -2.67
C PHE A 254 -19.66 9.55 -1.88
N LYS A 255 -19.00 9.35 -0.75
CA LYS A 255 -18.32 10.42 -0.02
C LYS A 255 -16.90 10.01 0.29
N GLY A 256 -15.90 10.77 -0.18
CA GLY A 256 -14.50 10.43 0.06
C GLY A 256 -13.47 11.40 -0.51
N LYS A 257 -12.19 11.02 -0.44
CA LYS A 257 -11.07 11.85 -0.91
C LYS A 257 -10.94 11.79 -2.44
N ARG A 258 -10.82 12.93 -3.11
CA ARG A 258 -10.39 13.09 -4.51
C ARG A 258 -8.92 13.47 -4.51
N TYR A 259 -8.09 12.65 -5.17
CA TYR A 259 -6.66 12.95 -5.28
C TYR A 259 -6.46 13.81 -6.53
N VAL A 260 -5.84 14.98 -6.40
CA VAL A 260 -5.63 15.88 -7.55
C VAL A 260 -4.48 15.38 -8.44
N TYR A 261 -3.62 14.50 -7.91
CA TYR A 261 -2.49 13.89 -8.62
C TYR A 261 -2.28 12.43 -8.21
N GLY A 262 -1.48 11.71 -9.01
CA GLY A 262 -1.09 10.32 -8.75
C GLY A 262 -2.19 9.31 -9.05
N ILE A 263 -1.90 8.03 -8.84
CA ILE A 263 -2.79 6.92 -9.22
C ILE A 263 -4.17 7.04 -8.56
N GLY A 264 -5.23 6.84 -9.35
CA GLY A 264 -6.62 6.91 -8.89
C GLY A 264 -7.17 8.32 -8.74
N SER A 265 -6.43 9.36 -9.17
CA SER A 265 -6.94 10.72 -9.30
C SER A 265 -8.08 10.77 -10.31
N GLU A 266 -7.86 10.30 -11.53
CA GLU A 266 -8.80 10.39 -12.67
C GLU A 266 -10.17 9.78 -12.36
N THR A 267 -10.21 8.58 -11.79
CA THR A 267 -11.46 7.87 -11.47
C THR A 267 -12.31 8.67 -10.47
N ARG A 268 -11.70 9.23 -9.42
CA ARG A 268 -12.43 9.99 -8.41
C ARG A 268 -12.72 11.42 -8.85
N ASP A 269 -11.85 11.98 -9.68
CA ASP A 269 -12.04 13.28 -10.27
C ASP A 269 -13.26 13.29 -11.19
N SER A 270 -13.51 12.22 -11.94
CA SER A 270 -14.65 12.08 -12.84
C SER A 270 -16.01 12.00 -12.14
N LEU A 271 -16.06 11.70 -10.84
CA LEU A 271 -17.32 11.47 -10.11
C LEU A 271 -18.23 12.69 -10.02
N HIS A 272 -17.65 13.90 -10.08
CA HIS A 272 -18.43 15.14 -10.08
C HIS A 272 -19.42 15.22 -11.26
N HIS A 273 -19.10 14.60 -12.41
CA HIS A 273 -19.99 14.54 -13.57
C HIS A 273 -21.26 13.72 -13.30
N LEU A 274 -21.22 12.82 -12.32
CA LEU A 274 -22.36 12.01 -11.92
C LEU A 274 -23.21 12.70 -10.85
N HIS A 275 -22.68 13.73 -10.17
CA HIS A 275 -23.37 14.38 -9.06
C HIS A 275 -24.51 15.26 -9.56
N ASN A 276 -25.74 14.98 -9.09
CA ASN A 276 -26.89 15.86 -9.30
C ASN A 276 -27.47 16.42 -7.99
N GLY A 277 -27.05 15.89 -6.83
CA GLY A 277 -27.51 16.34 -5.50
C GLY A 277 -28.92 15.88 -5.11
N GLU A 278 -29.65 15.26 -6.03
CA GLU A 278 -31.02 14.79 -5.85
C GLU A 278 -31.06 13.28 -5.62
N THR A 279 -30.74 12.50 -6.67
CA THR A 279 -30.77 11.02 -6.65
C THR A 279 -29.37 10.41 -6.69
N VAL A 280 -28.36 11.19 -7.05
CA VAL A 280 -26.96 10.79 -7.16
C VAL A 280 -26.05 11.78 -6.41
N ALA A 281 -25.49 11.31 -5.29
CA ALA A 281 -24.65 12.11 -4.42
C ALA A 281 -23.17 11.70 -4.53
N MET A 282 -22.35 12.46 -5.26
CA MET A 282 -20.90 12.25 -5.31
C MET A 282 -20.19 13.42 -4.66
N VAL A 283 -19.79 13.25 -3.40
CA VAL A 283 -19.27 14.31 -2.55
C VAL A 283 -17.80 14.04 -2.26
N THR A 284 -16.91 14.90 -2.74
CA THR A 284 -15.47 14.69 -2.64
C THR A 284 -14.74 15.79 -1.89
N THR A 285 -13.63 15.46 -1.24
CA THR A 285 -12.69 16.44 -0.68
C THR A 285 -11.30 16.24 -1.28
N CYS A 286 -10.64 17.34 -1.62
CA CYS A 286 -9.23 17.34 -2.02
C CYS A 286 -8.27 17.40 -0.80
N ARG A 287 -8.78 17.56 0.43
CA ARG A 287 -7.96 17.61 1.64
C ARG A 287 -7.28 16.26 1.89
N HIS A 288 -5.96 16.23 1.74
CA HIS A 288 -5.13 15.06 2.01
C HIS A 288 -3.78 15.46 2.60
N ASN A 289 -3.30 14.70 3.59
CA ASN A 289 -2.01 14.97 4.24
C ASN A 289 -1.87 16.46 4.66
N ASN A 290 -0.64 16.93 4.86
CA ASN A 290 -0.38 18.31 5.26
C ASN A 290 -0.12 19.24 4.06
N ASP A 291 0.05 18.69 2.86
CA ASP A 291 0.53 19.36 1.64
C ASP A 291 -0.54 19.58 0.56
N TRP A 292 -1.80 19.14 0.77
CA TRP A 292 -2.85 19.24 -0.27
C TRP A 292 -3.04 20.63 -0.85
N LYS A 293 -2.81 21.70 -0.06
CA LYS A 293 -2.91 23.09 -0.53
C LYS A 293 -1.94 23.40 -1.68
N ALA A 294 -0.77 22.75 -1.71
CA ALA A 294 0.20 22.92 -2.79
C ALA A 294 -0.27 22.31 -4.12
N HIS A 295 -1.24 21.38 -4.06
CA HIS A 295 -1.75 20.64 -5.20
C HIS A 295 -3.24 20.90 -5.46
N GLN A 296 -3.81 21.97 -4.90
CA GLN A 296 -5.22 22.30 -5.09
C GLN A 296 -5.48 22.76 -6.54
N ASP A 297 -6.58 22.30 -7.11
CA ASP A 297 -7.10 22.80 -8.38
C ASP A 297 -8.24 23.81 -8.14
N ALA A 298 -8.79 24.35 -9.23
CA ALA A 298 -9.85 25.35 -9.17
C ALA A 298 -11.16 24.87 -8.51
N ARG A 299 -11.38 23.57 -8.34
CA ARG A 299 -12.62 23.01 -7.73
C ARG A 299 -12.45 22.64 -6.27
N CYS A 300 -11.22 22.56 -5.78
CA CYS A 300 -10.90 22.08 -4.46
C CYS A 300 -11.60 22.88 -3.34
N GLU A 301 -11.77 24.21 -3.51
CA GLU A 301 -12.50 25.05 -2.56
C GLU A 301 -14.00 24.67 -2.49
N SER A 302 -14.69 24.67 -3.64
CA SER A 302 -16.12 24.33 -3.70
C SER A 302 -16.40 22.87 -3.30
N ASP A 303 -15.55 21.93 -3.71
CA ASP A 303 -15.60 20.52 -3.31
C ASP A 303 -15.58 20.39 -1.77
N ASN A 304 -14.68 21.11 -1.10
CA ASN A 304 -14.55 21.04 0.35
C ASN A 304 -15.75 21.67 1.08
N GLU A 305 -16.28 22.79 0.59
CA GLU A 305 -17.48 23.40 1.16
C GLU A 305 -18.70 22.48 1.07
N VAL A 306 -18.86 21.80 -0.06
CA VAL A 306 -19.91 20.77 -0.21
C VAL A 306 -19.61 19.59 0.70
N TYR A 307 -18.36 19.11 0.75
CA TYR A 307 -17.98 17.98 1.59
C TYR A 307 -18.31 18.19 3.06
N ASP A 308 -18.04 19.38 3.60
CA ASP A 308 -18.23 19.71 5.02
C ASP A 308 -19.73 19.80 5.41
N LYS A 309 -20.64 20.00 4.45
CA LYS A 309 -22.11 20.08 4.70
C LYS A 309 -22.81 18.72 4.80
N TRP A 310 -22.20 17.66 4.26
CA TRP A 310 -22.83 16.34 4.19
C TRP A 310 -22.37 15.47 5.35
N ASP A 311 -23.24 14.67 5.96
CA ASP A 311 -22.82 13.66 6.92
C ASP A 311 -22.58 12.31 6.23
N TYR A 312 -21.48 11.62 6.56
CA TYR A 312 -21.13 10.36 5.90
C TYR A 312 -22.12 9.25 6.24
N GLU A 313 -22.45 9.08 7.52
CA GLU A 313 -23.30 7.97 7.98
C GLU A 313 -24.73 8.15 7.48
N MET A 314 -25.28 9.36 7.62
CA MET A 314 -26.60 9.72 7.15
C MET A 314 -26.72 9.58 5.63
N MET A 315 -25.75 10.06 4.85
CA MET A 315 -25.80 9.96 3.38
C MET A 315 -25.82 8.49 2.94
N MET A 316 -24.93 7.67 3.50
CA MET A 316 -24.84 6.26 3.16
C MET A 316 -26.06 5.48 3.67
N ALA A 317 -26.67 5.88 4.81
CA ALA A 317 -27.89 5.28 5.34
C ALA A 317 -29.15 5.60 4.53
N ASN A 318 -29.14 6.71 3.78
CA ASN A 318 -30.23 7.12 2.90
C ASN A 318 -29.96 6.75 1.43
N SER A 319 -29.02 5.84 1.16
CA SER A 319 -28.63 5.44 -0.19
C SER A 319 -28.95 3.96 -0.48
N THR A 320 -29.49 3.66 -1.65
CA THR A 320 -29.69 2.27 -2.09
C THR A 320 -28.35 1.59 -2.39
N PHE A 321 -27.47 2.27 -3.15
CA PHE A 321 -26.13 1.78 -3.48
C PHE A 321 -25.04 2.71 -2.95
N CYS A 322 -23.96 2.10 -2.45
CA CYS A 322 -22.75 2.83 -2.11
C CYS A 322 -21.65 2.51 -3.10
N LEU A 323 -21.16 3.55 -3.79
CA LEU A 323 -20.12 3.41 -4.78
C LEU A 323 -18.74 3.35 -4.10
N THR A 324 -17.90 2.40 -4.50
CA THR A 324 -16.50 2.28 -4.03
C THR A 324 -15.50 2.48 -5.17
N PRO A 325 -15.32 3.72 -5.65
CA PRO A 325 -14.40 4.01 -6.75
C PRO A 325 -12.95 3.79 -6.30
N ARG A 326 -12.14 3.27 -7.23
CA ARG A 326 -10.70 3.04 -7.00
C ARG A 326 -10.06 4.28 -6.40
N GLY A 327 -9.35 4.10 -5.28
CA GLY A 327 -8.51 5.13 -4.70
C GLY A 327 -7.04 4.88 -5.00
N ARG A 328 -6.19 5.62 -4.29
CA ARG A 328 -4.74 5.43 -4.28
C ARG A 328 -4.31 4.04 -3.81
N ARG A 329 -4.96 3.53 -2.75
CA ARG A 329 -4.85 2.14 -2.28
C ARG A 329 -6.08 1.34 -2.75
N LEU A 330 -5.89 0.04 -2.98
CA LEU A 330 -6.99 -0.88 -3.29
C LEU A 330 -7.89 -1.15 -2.06
N GLY A 331 -7.26 -1.11 -0.88
CA GLY A 331 -7.92 -1.21 0.43
C GLY A 331 -8.94 -0.10 0.69
N SER A 332 -10.14 -0.48 1.13
CA SER A 332 -11.14 0.47 1.60
C SER A 332 -11.98 -0.14 2.72
N PHE A 333 -12.14 0.61 3.81
CA PHE A 333 -13.03 0.27 4.93
C PHE A 333 -14.51 0.13 4.52
N ARG A 334 -14.85 0.61 3.31
CA ARG A 334 -16.20 0.55 2.73
C ARG A 334 -16.57 -0.85 2.25
N HIS A 335 -15.62 -1.74 1.95
CA HIS A 335 -15.92 -3.11 1.51
C HIS A 335 -16.38 -4.05 2.65
N ARG A 336 -16.74 -3.50 3.82
CA ARG A 336 -17.24 -4.28 4.94
C ARG A 336 -18.75 -4.46 4.80
N GLY A 337 -19.18 -5.71 4.65
CA GLY A 337 -20.60 -6.06 4.72
C GLY A 337 -21.13 -5.89 6.15
N ARG A 338 -22.35 -5.35 6.25
CA ARG A 338 -23.27 -5.36 7.40
C ARG A 338 -23.02 -4.47 8.63
N ILE A 339 -21.91 -3.75 8.78
CA ILE A 339 -21.66 -2.98 10.04
C ILE A 339 -21.76 -1.45 9.86
N LEU A 340 -21.78 -0.96 8.61
CA LEU A 340 -21.94 0.46 8.28
C LEU A 340 -22.88 0.56 7.06
N PRO A 341 -23.66 1.65 6.96
CA PRO A 341 -25.10 1.76 6.65
C PRO A 341 -25.73 0.87 5.55
N PRO A 342 -27.08 0.76 5.49
CA PRO A 342 -27.87 -0.19 4.67
C PRO A 342 -27.64 -0.23 3.15
N CYS A 343 -26.67 0.49 2.60
CA CYS A 343 -26.48 0.56 1.17
C CYS A 343 -25.74 -0.67 0.61
N VAL A 344 -26.16 -1.11 -0.56
CA VAL A 344 -25.52 -2.20 -1.30
C VAL A 344 -24.23 -1.68 -1.94
N LEU A 345 -23.10 -2.29 -1.60
CA LEU A 345 -21.80 -1.90 -2.15
C LEU A 345 -21.66 -2.31 -3.61
N ARG A 346 -21.29 -1.36 -4.47
CA ARG A 346 -20.87 -1.63 -5.86
C ARG A 346 -19.48 -1.08 -6.13
N ARG A 347 -18.60 -1.98 -6.56
CA ARG A 347 -17.24 -1.65 -7.01
C ARG A 347 -17.28 -1.35 -8.51
N ILE A 348 -16.74 -0.20 -8.90
CA ILE A 348 -16.40 0.10 -10.30
C ILE A 348 -14.90 -0.13 -10.43
N ILE A 349 -14.51 -1.04 -11.33
CA ILE A 349 -13.12 -1.41 -11.62
C ILE A 349 -12.55 -0.42 -12.63
#